data_AF-A0A9P8QGD4-F1
#
_entry.id   AF-A0A9P8QGD4-F1
#
_cell.length_a   1.000
_cell.length_b   1.000
_cell.length_c   1.000
_cell.angle_alpha   90.00
_cell.angle_beta   90.00
_cell.angle_gamma   90.00
#
_symmetry.space_group_name_H-M   'P 1'
#
loop_
_entity.id
_entity.type
_entity.pdbx_description
1 polymer ?
#
loop_
_entity_poly.entity_id
_entity_poly.type
_entity_poly.pdbx_seq_one_letter_code
_entity_poly.pdbx_strand_id
1 'polypeptide(L)'
;MEQQRIDSLLERYLILVDEYSRLREELSKLQAGVYQNIARANFTGERGMRYGQDHYDERMRASRVLDVRPGENNVPGFTMKRLDAPADGLAGDDGGPREDEKGEDGLDGEKAGFVAAARENVADGIEGEQNPEGQEEDKDKHKDKNKDKEEAKTKTKTKKPSGNPLHWFGLLAPPPLRTAQTLSIRAVEQAIPRLVSVNAEMEHVEIEIRRARKRRAKAAAAAAEKEALGMEAVEAR
;
A
#
# COMPACT_ATOMS: atom_id res chain seq x y z
N MET A 1 6.29 13.38 -41.03
CA MET A 1 5.24 12.65 -40.28
C MET A 1 5.83 11.57 -39.36
N GLU A 2 6.48 10.52 -39.87
CA GLU A 2 7.02 9.44 -39.01
C GLU A 2 8.08 9.92 -38.00
N GLN A 3 8.86 10.96 -38.33
CA GLN A 3 9.83 11.54 -37.39
C GLN A 3 9.15 12.16 -36.17
N GLN A 4 8.14 13.01 -36.39
CA GLN A 4 7.36 13.63 -35.30
C GLN A 4 6.70 12.59 -34.41
N ARG A 5 6.25 11.46 -34.98
CA ARG A 5 5.71 10.33 -34.21
C ARG A 5 6.78 9.65 -33.36
N ILE A 6 8.00 9.48 -33.87
CA ILE A 6 9.11 8.92 -33.08
C ILE A 6 9.45 9.87 -31.92
N ASP A 7 9.50 11.17 -32.19
CA ASP A 7 9.85 12.17 -31.20
C ASP A 7 8.79 12.23 -30.07
N SER A 8 7.50 12.16 -30.41
CA SER A 8 6.44 12.11 -29.39
C SER A 8 6.42 10.83 -28.57
N LEU A 9 6.76 9.68 -29.18
CA LEU A 9 6.92 8.42 -28.43
C LEU A 9 8.13 8.45 -27.49
N LEU A 10 9.23 9.08 -27.91
CA LEU A 10 10.41 9.26 -27.06
C LEU A 10 10.14 10.19 -25.89
N GLU A 11 9.41 11.30 -26.13
CA GLU A 11 8.96 12.20 -25.07
C GLU A 11 8.11 11.45 -24.04
N ARG A 12 7.11 10.68 -24.50
CA ARG A 12 6.28 9.86 -23.61
C ARG A 12 7.11 8.84 -22.84
N TYR A 13 8.07 8.18 -23.48
CA TYR A 13 8.96 7.24 -22.83
C TYR A 13 9.79 7.90 -21.71
N LEU A 14 10.33 9.10 -21.94
CA LEU A 14 11.10 9.82 -20.93
C LEU A 14 10.24 10.22 -19.71
N ILE A 15 8.98 10.62 -19.93
CA ILE A 15 8.03 10.89 -18.84
C ILE A 15 7.78 9.62 -18.01
N LEU A 16 7.57 8.47 -18.68
CA LEU A 16 7.37 7.20 -17.99
C LEU A 16 8.61 6.77 -17.19
N VAL A 17 9.82 7.02 -17.70
CA VAL A 17 11.08 6.73 -16.98
C VAL A 17 11.23 7.58 -15.72
N ASP A 18 10.89 8.87 -15.77
CA ASP A 18 10.89 9.74 -14.60
C ASP A 18 9.84 9.28 -13.57
N GLU A 19 8.62 8.96 -14.01
CA GLU A 19 7.58 8.41 -13.14
C GLU A 19 8.02 7.10 -12.48
N TYR A 20 8.58 6.17 -13.26
CA TYR A 20 9.10 4.90 -12.76
C TYR A 20 10.20 5.11 -11.70
N SER A 21 11.12 6.05 -11.96
CA SER A 21 12.22 6.36 -11.04
C SER A 21 11.69 6.91 -9.72
N ARG A 22 10.73 7.84 -9.75
CA ARG A 22 10.08 8.38 -8.55
C ARG A 22 9.32 7.32 -7.77
N LEU A 23 8.59 6.44 -8.45
CA LEU A 23 7.87 5.33 -7.81
C LEU A 23 8.83 4.35 -7.15
N ARG A 24 9.98 4.09 -7.76
CA ARG A 24 11.03 3.22 -7.20
C ARG A 24 11.65 3.83 -5.95
N GLU A 25 11.89 5.14 -5.93
CA GLU A 25 12.33 5.85 -4.73
C GLU A 25 11.28 5.79 -3.62
N GLU A 26 10.00 6.00 -3.95
CA GLU A 26 8.90 5.91 -2.97
C GLU A 26 8.81 4.50 -2.39
N LEU A 27 8.85 3.46 -3.23
CA LEU A 27 8.86 2.07 -2.77
C LEU A 27 10.05 1.78 -1.86
N SER A 28 11.23 2.29 -2.20
CA SER A 28 12.44 2.13 -1.39
C SER A 28 12.30 2.79 -0.01
N LYS A 29 11.70 3.99 0.06
CA LYS A 29 11.39 4.68 1.33
C LYS A 29 10.39 3.90 2.17
N LEU A 30 9.32 3.37 1.55
CA LEU A 30 8.34 2.55 2.24
C LEU A 30 8.97 1.27 2.78
N GLN A 31 9.76 0.56 1.97
CA GLN A 31 10.45 -0.67 2.39
C GLN A 31 11.43 -0.41 3.52
N ALA A 32 12.25 0.65 3.44
CA ALA A 32 13.14 1.04 4.52
C ALA A 32 12.37 1.29 5.83
N GLY A 33 11.26 2.02 5.76
CA GLY A 33 10.38 2.25 6.91
C GLY A 33 9.77 0.97 7.48
N VAL A 34 9.35 0.02 6.63
CA VAL A 34 8.87 -1.30 7.05
C VAL A 34 9.95 -2.03 7.85
N TYR A 35 11.15 -2.18 7.28
CA TYR A 35 12.23 -2.91 7.94
C TYR A 35 12.69 -2.27 9.25
N GLN A 36 12.78 -0.94 9.29
CA GLN A 36 13.10 -0.20 10.51
C GLN A 36 12.07 -0.43 11.62
N ASN A 37 10.78 -0.39 11.27
CA ASN A 37 9.71 -0.60 12.25
C ASN A 37 9.62 -2.07 12.71
N ILE A 38 9.89 -3.03 11.83
CA ILE A 38 10.01 -4.45 12.21
C ILE A 38 11.20 -4.65 13.15
N ALA A 39 12.36 -4.07 12.83
CA ALA A 39 13.54 -4.14 13.70
C ALA A 39 13.26 -3.52 15.08
N ARG A 40 12.59 -2.37 15.12
CA ARG A 40 12.17 -1.74 16.37
C ARG A 40 11.20 -2.61 17.15
N ALA A 41 10.20 -3.20 16.50
CA ALA A 41 9.26 -4.11 17.14
C ALA A 41 9.99 -5.31 17.78
N ASN A 42 10.91 -5.93 17.04
CA ASN A 42 11.72 -7.06 17.52
C ASN A 42 12.65 -6.67 18.67
N PHE A 43 13.19 -5.45 18.67
CA PHE A 43 14.05 -4.97 19.74
C PHE A 43 13.28 -4.67 21.04
N THR A 44 12.07 -4.09 20.92
CA THR A 44 11.22 -3.77 22.07
C THR A 44 10.34 -4.93 22.52
N GLY A 45 10.33 -6.05 21.79
CA GLY A 45 9.54 -7.22 22.11
C GLY A 45 9.99 -7.87 23.42
N GLU A 46 9.08 -8.62 24.05
CA GLU A 46 9.42 -9.44 25.20
C GLU A 46 10.55 -10.42 24.86
N ARG A 47 11.34 -10.81 25.87
CA ARG A 47 12.55 -11.60 25.67
C ARG A 47 12.22 -12.92 24.96
N GLY A 48 12.69 -13.06 23.72
CA GLY A 48 12.45 -14.24 22.86
C GLY A 48 11.34 -14.07 21.82
N MET A 49 10.56 -12.98 21.86
CA MET A 49 9.53 -12.70 20.87
C MET A 49 10.12 -12.02 19.63
N ARG A 50 10.09 -12.74 18.50
CA ARG A 50 10.46 -12.21 17.19
C ARG A 50 9.24 -12.20 16.28
N TYR A 51 8.82 -11.02 15.85
CA TYR A 51 7.75 -10.86 14.89
C TYR A 51 8.22 -11.36 13.53
N GLY A 52 7.75 -12.54 13.15
CA GLY A 52 8.18 -13.26 11.97
C GLY A 52 7.26 -14.42 11.63
N GLN A 53 7.73 -15.29 10.73
CA GLN A 53 6.93 -16.40 10.20
C GLN A 53 6.62 -17.46 11.24
N ASP A 54 7.39 -17.54 12.32
CA ASP A 54 7.23 -18.52 13.40
C ASP A 54 5.87 -18.41 14.12
N HIS A 55 5.17 -17.28 13.98
CA HIS A 55 3.85 -17.03 14.58
C HIS A 55 2.71 -17.21 13.58
N TYR A 56 3.00 -17.68 12.35
CA TYR A 56 1.98 -17.92 11.36
C TYR A 56 1.28 -19.25 11.66
N ASP A 57 -0.05 -19.22 11.76
CA ASP A 57 -0.89 -20.42 11.83
C ASP A 57 -1.27 -20.89 10.41
N GLU A 58 -1.75 -22.12 10.27
CA GLU A 58 -2.23 -22.73 9.01
C GLU A 58 -3.36 -21.93 8.33
N ARG A 59 -3.95 -21.00 9.06
CA ARG A 59 -5.01 -20.08 8.61
C ARG A 59 -4.48 -18.87 7.84
N MET A 60 -3.16 -18.71 7.71
CA MET A 60 -2.59 -17.59 6.99
C MET A 60 -3.06 -17.57 5.53
N ARG A 61 -3.70 -16.47 5.14
CA ARG A 61 -4.16 -16.23 3.76
C ARG A 61 -3.81 -14.81 3.33
N ALA A 62 -3.67 -14.63 2.02
CA ALA A 62 -3.48 -13.31 1.43
C ALA A 62 -4.74 -12.46 1.63
N SER A 63 -4.63 -11.37 2.37
CA SER A 63 -5.72 -10.37 2.51
C SER A 63 -5.88 -9.49 1.27
N ARG A 64 -4.85 -9.43 0.43
CA ARG A 64 -4.74 -8.58 -0.77
C ARG A 64 -4.23 -9.40 -1.94
N VAL A 65 -4.92 -9.29 -3.08
CA VAL A 65 -4.61 -10.01 -4.30
C VAL A 65 -4.60 -9.03 -5.46
N LEU A 66 -3.63 -9.19 -6.36
CA LEU A 66 -3.54 -8.42 -7.60
C LEU A 66 -4.31 -9.16 -8.70
N ASP A 67 -5.31 -8.51 -9.29
CA ASP A 67 -6.02 -8.95 -10.48
C ASP A 67 -5.30 -8.39 -11.71
N VAL A 68 -4.91 -9.26 -12.63
CA VAL A 68 -4.22 -8.90 -13.87
C VAL A 68 -5.20 -9.13 -15.01
N ARG A 69 -5.54 -8.05 -15.72
CA ARG A 69 -6.44 -8.11 -16.88
C ARG A 69 -5.73 -7.63 -18.13
N PRO A 70 -6.05 -8.18 -19.30
CA PRO A 70 -5.61 -7.56 -20.55
C PRO A 70 -6.26 -6.18 -20.67
N GLY A 71 -5.44 -5.13 -20.81
CA GLY A 71 -5.89 -3.76 -21.03
C GLY A 71 -5.81 -3.35 -22.50
N GLU A 72 -5.96 -2.05 -22.75
CA GLU A 72 -5.87 -1.48 -24.10
C GLU A 72 -4.49 -1.71 -24.72
N ASN A 73 -4.46 -1.90 -26.05
CA ASN A 73 -3.22 -2.11 -26.81
C ASN A 73 -2.33 -3.27 -26.33
N ASN A 74 -2.92 -4.29 -25.69
CA ASN A 74 -2.23 -5.45 -25.13
C ASN A 74 -1.29 -5.11 -23.95
N VAL A 75 -1.53 -3.98 -23.28
CA VAL A 75 -0.85 -3.63 -22.02
C VAL A 75 -1.66 -4.19 -20.86
N PRO A 76 -1.09 -5.02 -19.96
CA PRO A 76 -1.82 -5.54 -18.81
C PRO A 76 -2.22 -4.43 -17.84
N GLY A 77 -3.49 -4.42 -17.45
CA GLY A 77 -4.01 -3.61 -16.37
C GLY A 77 -3.91 -4.35 -15.04
N PHE A 78 -3.47 -3.64 -14.01
CA PHE A 78 -3.24 -4.18 -12.67
C PHE A 78 -4.23 -3.55 -11.68
N THR A 79 -5.02 -4.36 -10.99
CA THR A 79 -6.01 -3.87 -10.02
C THR A 79 -5.93 -4.67 -8.73
N MET A 80 -5.80 -3.98 -7.60
CA MET A 80 -5.76 -4.63 -6.29
C MET A 80 -7.17 -4.93 -5.77
N LYS A 81 -7.37 -6.15 -5.28
CA LYS A 81 -8.58 -6.61 -4.58
C LYS A 81 -8.27 -7.00 -3.16
N ARG A 82 -9.16 -6.66 -2.22
CA ARG A 82 -9.12 -7.17 -0.85
C ARG A 82 -10.02 -8.41 -0.76
N LEU A 83 -9.49 -9.51 -0.23
CA LEU A 83 -10.23 -10.77 -0.12
C LEU A 83 -11.23 -10.77 1.04
N ASP A 84 -10.98 -9.95 2.07
CA ASP A 84 -11.73 -9.95 3.33
C ASP A 84 -12.70 -8.75 3.46
N ALA A 85 -13.02 -8.05 2.37
CA ALA A 85 -14.04 -7.01 2.41
C ALA A 85 -15.41 -7.66 2.67
N PRO A 86 -16.16 -7.28 3.73
CA PRO A 86 -17.55 -7.67 3.84
C PRO A 86 -18.27 -7.08 2.62
N ALA A 87 -18.92 -7.94 1.84
CA ALA A 87 -19.84 -7.52 0.81
C ALA A 87 -21.07 -6.90 1.48
N ASP A 88 -20.94 -5.66 1.96
CA ASP A 88 -22.08 -4.81 2.22
C ASP A 88 -22.55 -4.31 0.86
N GLY A 89 -23.60 -4.96 0.37
CA GLY A 89 -24.19 -4.69 -0.92
C GLY A 89 -24.87 -3.33 -0.94
N LEU A 90 -24.54 -2.53 -1.96
CA LEU A 90 -25.46 -1.60 -2.59
C LEU A 90 -25.16 -1.63 -4.10
N ALA A 91 -25.98 -2.41 -4.81
CA ALA A 91 -26.27 -2.23 -6.21
C ALA A 91 -27.69 -1.65 -6.31
N GLY A 92 -27.86 -0.62 -7.14
CA GLY A 92 -29.10 0.15 -7.35
C GLY A 92 -29.16 1.36 -6.42
N ASP A 93 -29.38 2.60 -6.85
CA ASP A 93 -30.14 3.06 -8.01
C ASP A 93 -29.77 4.53 -8.33
N ASP A 94 -30.09 4.89 -9.56
CA ASP A 94 -29.90 6.14 -10.30
C ASP A 94 -30.53 7.38 -9.62
N GLY A 95 -29.94 8.56 -9.83
CA GLY A 95 -30.51 9.84 -9.38
C GLY A 95 -29.51 10.99 -9.32
N GLY A 96 -29.35 11.71 -10.43
CA GLY A 96 -28.40 12.80 -10.67
C GLY A 96 -28.49 14.08 -9.79
N PRO A 97 -27.74 15.13 -10.19
CA PRO A 97 -27.08 16.07 -9.28
C PRO A 97 -27.93 17.29 -8.92
N ARG A 98 -27.68 17.86 -7.73
CA ARG A 98 -27.98 19.27 -7.44
C ARG A 98 -26.79 19.92 -6.74
N GLU A 99 -26.16 20.80 -7.49
CA GLU A 99 -25.44 21.96 -6.99
C GLU A 99 -26.43 22.84 -6.22
N ASP A 100 -25.99 23.43 -5.10
CA ASP A 100 -26.30 24.80 -4.73
C ASP A 100 -25.40 25.21 -3.55
N GLU A 101 -24.52 26.15 -3.85
CA GLU A 101 -23.81 26.99 -2.89
C GLU A 101 -24.78 27.79 -2.04
N LYS A 102 -24.49 27.94 -0.74
CA LYS A 102 -24.61 29.23 -0.03
C LYS A 102 -23.63 29.27 1.14
N GLY A 103 -22.78 30.29 1.12
CA GLY A 103 -21.89 30.66 2.21
C GLY A 103 -22.53 31.62 3.21
N GLU A 104 -21.61 32.30 3.90
CA GLU A 104 -21.74 33.33 4.94
C GLU A 104 -21.95 32.80 6.36
N ASP A 105 -21.38 33.38 7.41
CA ASP A 105 -20.16 34.15 7.68
C ASP A 105 -20.20 34.35 9.22
N GLY A 106 -19.07 34.48 9.91
CA GLY A 106 -19.11 34.71 11.37
C GLY A 106 -17.78 34.52 12.08
N LEU A 107 -16.96 35.56 12.01
CA LEU A 107 -15.75 35.81 12.79
C LEU A 107 -16.05 35.99 14.29
N ASP A 108 -15.08 35.67 15.15
CA ASP A 108 -14.68 36.32 16.42
C ASP A 108 -13.39 35.58 16.91
N GLY A 109 -12.16 36.13 16.89
CA GLY A 109 -11.57 37.08 17.87
C GLY A 109 -11.40 36.43 19.27
N GLU A 110 -10.28 36.33 19.99
CA GLU A 110 -8.94 36.93 20.01
C GLU A 110 -8.02 36.15 21.01
N LYS A 111 -6.71 36.21 20.74
CA LYS A 111 -5.52 36.29 21.64
C LYS A 111 -5.40 35.59 23.02
N ALA A 112 -4.26 34.91 23.18
CA ALA A 112 -3.13 35.13 24.13
C ALA A 112 -2.34 33.81 24.26
N GLY A 113 -1.01 33.69 24.32
CA GLY A 113 0.04 34.56 24.83
C GLY A 113 0.64 33.93 26.10
N PHE A 114 1.98 33.72 26.10
CA PHE A 114 2.87 33.31 27.23
C PHE A 114 2.97 31.80 27.57
N VAL A 115 4.09 31.16 27.99
CA VAL A 115 5.56 31.35 28.01
C VAL A 115 6.15 30.05 28.60
N ALA A 116 7.40 29.74 28.24
CA ALA A 116 8.42 28.90 28.90
C ALA A 116 8.05 27.91 30.04
N ALA A 117 8.53 26.67 29.87
CA ALA A 117 9.05 25.82 30.95
C ALA A 117 10.12 24.91 30.33
N ALA A 118 11.40 25.15 30.61
CA ALA A 118 12.14 24.68 31.78
C ALA A 118 12.47 23.18 31.70
N ARG A 119 13.78 22.95 31.62
CA ARG A 119 14.51 21.69 31.63
C ARG A 119 14.10 20.82 32.83
N GLU A 120 13.91 19.54 32.58
CA GLU A 120 13.86 18.51 33.63
C GLU A 120 15.17 17.71 33.56
N ASN A 121 16.00 17.86 34.60
CA ASN A 121 17.16 17.01 34.83
C ASN A 121 16.65 15.69 35.44
N VAL A 122 16.99 14.59 34.79
CA VAL A 122 16.79 13.23 35.30
C VAL A 122 17.76 12.99 36.46
N ALA A 123 17.18 12.56 37.57
CA ALA A 123 17.86 12.06 38.75
C ALA A 123 18.51 10.69 38.45
N ASP A 124 19.72 10.49 38.97
CA ASP A 124 20.32 9.17 39.13
C ASP A 124 21.07 9.15 40.47
N GLY A 125 20.78 8.14 41.29
CA GLY A 125 21.23 8.09 42.69
C GLY A 125 20.49 7.01 43.49
N ILE A 126 20.77 5.76 43.13
CA ILE A 126 20.33 4.52 43.79
C ILE A 126 21.28 4.25 44.97
N GLU A 127 20.80 4.14 46.22
CA GLU A 127 21.37 3.26 47.27
C GLU A 127 20.35 2.96 48.39
N GLY A 128 20.36 1.71 48.87
CA GLY A 128 20.00 1.31 50.25
C GLY A 128 18.56 0.83 50.50
N GLU A 129 18.28 -0.48 50.40
CA GLU A 129 18.27 -1.46 51.52
C GLU A 129 17.12 -1.30 52.55
N GLN A 130 16.17 -2.25 52.56
CA GLN A 130 15.84 -3.16 53.69
C GLN A 130 14.43 -3.78 53.57
N ASN A 131 14.41 -5.10 53.64
CA ASN A 131 13.27 -5.94 54.00
C ASN A 131 13.11 -5.93 55.55
N PRO A 132 11.95 -6.28 56.15
CA PRO A 132 11.66 -7.70 56.37
C PRO A 132 10.16 -8.13 56.33
N GLU A 133 10.03 -9.40 55.97
CA GLU A 133 9.07 -10.48 56.35
C GLU A 133 7.85 -10.25 57.26
N GLY A 134 6.77 -10.98 56.94
CA GLY A 134 5.99 -11.73 57.95
C GLY A 134 4.49 -11.96 57.70
N GLN A 135 4.12 -13.21 57.34
CA GLN A 135 2.98 -14.04 57.84
C GLN A 135 1.51 -13.52 57.65
N GLU A 136 0.43 -14.30 57.49
CA GLU A 136 0.06 -15.74 57.42
C GLU A 136 -1.46 -15.81 57.10
N GLU A 137 -1.93 -16.90 56.45
CA GLU A 137 -3.18 -17.69 56.71
C GLU A 137 -4.60 -17.02 56.65
N ASP A 138 -5.75 -17.64 56.33
CA ASP A 138 -6.23 -18.97 55.89
C ASP A 138 -7.80 -18.88 55.75
N LYS A 139 -8.43 -19.90 55.14
CA LYS A 139 -9.85 -20.36 55.28
C LYS A 139 -11.01 -19.61 54.59
N ASP A 140 -12.10 -20.23 54.14
CA ASP A 140 -12.52 -21.61 53.82
C ASP A 140 -14.00 -21.55 53.31
N LYS A 141 -14.39 -22.52 52.47
CA LYS A 141 -15.71 -23.20 52.34
C LYS A 141 -17.03 -22.60 51.74
N HIS A 142 -17.53 -23.41 50.78
CA HIS A 142 -18.89 -23.99 50.64
C HIS A 142 -20.07 -23.11 50.15
N LYS A 143 -21.11 -23.60 49.42
CA LYS A 143 -21.46 -24.82 48.65
C LYS A 143 -22.83 -24.54 47.97
N ASP A 144 -23.08 -25.16 46.82
CA ASP A 144 -24.35 -25.80 46.38
C ASP A 144 -25.67 -24.99 46.17
N LYS A 145 -26.15 -24.94 44.90
CA LYS A 145 -27.38 -25.63 44.39
C LYS A 145 -28.03 -24.97 43.15
N ASN A 146 -27.89 -25.66 42.02
CA ASN A 146 -28.92 -26.11 41.07
C ASN A 146 -30.29 -25.38 40.99
N LYS A 147 -30.67 -24.86 39.80
CA LYS A 147 -31.86 -25.32 39.06
C LYS A 147 -32.04 -24.65 37.70
N ASP A 148 -32.52 -25.48 36.77
CA ASP A 148 -32.88 -25.26 35.38
C ASP A 148 -33.71 -24.00 35.09
N LYS A 149 -33.42 -23.37 33.94
CA LYS A 149 -34.45 -22.91 33.00
C LYS A 149 -33.86 -22.79 31.59
N GLU A 150 -34.41 -23.63 30.72
CA GLU A 150 -34.34 -23.54 29.27
C GLU A 150 -34.87 -22.18 28.76
N GLU A 151 -34.55 -21.93 27.48
CA GLU A 151 -35.13 -20.93 26.58
C GLU A 151 -34.48 -19.54 26.57
N ALA A 152 -33.41 -19.42 25.80
CA ALA A 152 -33.47 -18.71 24.51
C ALA A 152 -32.08 -18.78 23.85
N LYS A 153 -31.94 -19.64 22.83
CA LYS A 153 -30.79 -19.58 21.90
C LYS A 153 -30.93 -18.30 21.06
N THR A 154 -30.56 -17.16 21.62
CA THR A 154 -30.07 -16.03 20.82
C THR A 154 -28.77 -16.53 20.19
N LYS A 155 -28.85 -16.91 18.91
CA LYS A 155 -27.67 -17.10 18.06
C LYS A 155 -26.98 -15.75 17.99
N THR A 156 -26.09 -15.47 18.94
CA THR A 156 -25.06 -14.47 18.79
C THR A 156 -24.30 -14.86 17.54
N LYS A 157 -24.56 -14.14 16.44
CA LYS A 157 -23.73 -14.21 15.24
C LYS A 157 -22.34 -13.84 15.72
N THR A 158 -21.50 -14.84 15.99
CA THR A 158 -20.09 -14.65 16.29
C THR A 158 -19.54 -13.89 15.09
N LYS A 159 -19.24 -12.61 15.29
CA LYS A 159 -18.58 -11.77 14.29
C LYS A 159 -17.36 -12.58 13.83
N LYS A 160 -17.26 -12.85 12.52
CA LYS A 160 -16.09 -13.57 11.98
C LYS A 160 -14.85 -12.87 12.54
N PRO A 161 -13.86 -13.62 13.08
CA PRO A 161 -12.65 -13.00 13.60
C PRO A 161 -12.08 -12.10 12.51
N SER A 162 -11.75 -10.87 12.88
CA SER A 162 -11.15 -9.91 11.97
C SER A 162 -9.98 -10.60 11.27
N GLY A 163 -9.99 -10.63 9.93
CA GLY A 163 -8.89 -11.17 9.11
C GLY A 163 -7.61 -10.35 9.21
N ASN A 164 -7.42 -9.59 10.29
CA ASN A 164 -6.24 -8.78 10.50
C ASN A 164 -5.09 -9.70 10.96
N PRO A 165 -4.03 -9.85 10.15
CA PRO A 165 -2.92 -10.75 10.44
C PRO A 165 -2.12 -10.35 11.68
N LEU A 166 -2.27 -9.11 12.19
CA LEU A 166 -1.61 -8.70 13.41
C LEU A 166 -2.09 -9.45 14.66
N HIS A 167 -3.31 -9.99 14.65
CA HIS A 167 -3.82 -10.76 15.78
C HIS A 167 -3.10 -12.10 15.98
N TRP A 168 -2.35 -12.59 14.99
CA TRP A 168 -1.51 -13.77 15.15
C TRP A 168 -0.33 -13.53 16.10
N PHE A 169 0.04 -12.27 16.33
CA PHE A 169 1.10 -11.90 17.27
C PHE A 169 0.57 -11.53 18.67
N GLY A 170 -0.68 -11.88 18.97
CA GLY A 170 -1.34 -11.59 20.25
C GLY A 170 -2.40 -10.50 20.16
N LEU A 171 -3.08 -10.25 21.29
CA LEU A 171 -4.19 -9.30 21.37
C LEU A 171 -3.73 -7.85 21.13
N LEU A 172 -2.52 -7.50 21.55
CA LEU A 172 -1.97 -6.15 21.47
C LEU A 172 -0.65 -6.13 20.67
N ALA A 173 -0.76 -5.92 19.36
CA ALA A 173 0.41 -5.72 18.51
C ALA A 173 1.13 -4.40 18.87
N PRO A 174 2.47 -4.40 19.03
CA PRO A 174 3.19 -3.20 19.42
C PRO A 174 3.07 -2.11 18.35
N PRO A 175 3.10 -0.82 18.72
CA PRO A 175 2.93 0.28 17.78
C PRO A 175 3.85 0.22 16.54
N PRO A 176 5.15 -0.11 16.64
CA PRO A 176 6.01 -0.25 15.47
C PRO A 176 5.53 -1.33 14.49
N LEU A 177 5.00 -2.46 14.98
CA LEU A 177 4.49 -3.52 14.11
C LEU A 177 3.22 -3.09 13.35
N ARG A 178 2.35 -2.31 14.00
CA ARG A 178 1.20 -1.68 13.34
C ARG A 178 1.64 -0.71 12.25
N THR A 179 2.63 0.13 12.54
CA THR A 179 3.21 1.04 11.54
C THR A 179 3.83 0.30 10.37
N ALA A 180 4.61 -0.77 10.64
CA ALA A 180 5.16 -1.62 9.60
C ALA A 180 4.07 -2.21 8.69
N GLN A 181 2.98 -2.72 9.27
CA GLN A 181 1.84 -3.22 8.50
C GLN A 181 1.24 -2.12 7.61
N THR A 182 1.00 -0.92 8.13
CA THR A 182 0.46 0.21 7.35
C THR A 182 1.37 0.58 6.17
N LEU A 183 2.69 0.64 6.39
CA LEU A 183 3.66 0.92 5.33
C LEU A 183 3.70 -0.20 4.28
N SER A 184 3.66 -1.47 4.69
CA SER A 184 3.59 -2.61 3.77
C SER A 184 2.30 -2.60 2.96
N ILE A 185 1.17 -2.28 3.59
CA ILE A 185 -0.13 -2.13 2.91
C ILE A 185 -0.01 -1.05 1.84
N ARG A 186 0.55 0.11 2.17
CA ARG A 186 0.74 1.20 1.22
C ARG A 186 1.62 0.80 0.03
N ALA A 187 2.73 0.09 0.30
CA ALA A 187 3.61 -0.39 -0.75
C ALA A 187 2.89 -1.34 -1.73
N VAL A 188 2.09 -2.27 -1.20
CA VAL A 188 1.38 -3.30 -1.98
C VAL A 188 0.12 -2.76 -2.68
N GLU A 189 -0.59 -1.82 -2.07
CA GLU A 189 -1.82 -1.26 -2.65
C GLU A 189 -1.58 -0.12 -3.63
N GLN A 190 -0.51 0.67 -3.45
CA GLN A 190 -0.30 1.91 -4.21
C GLN A 190 0.97 1.85 -5.07
N ALA A 191 2.13 1.60 -4.46
CA ALA A 191 3.42 1.74 -5.14
C ALA A 191 3.66 0.62 -6.16
N ILE A 192 3.50 -0.65 -5.75
CA ILE A 192 3.80 -1.81 -6.59
C ILE A 192 2.87 -1.88 -7.82
N PRO A 193 1.53 -1.78 -7.70
CA PRO A 193 0.66 -1.87 -8.87
C PRO A 193 0.96 -0.80 -9.90
N ARG A 194 1.18 0.45 -9.45
CA ARG A 194 1.52 1.56 -10.36
C ARG A 194 2.88 1.35 -11.03
N LEU A 195 3.88 0.88 -10.30
CA LEU A 195 5.21 0.61 -10.84
C LEU A 195 5.17 -0.46 -11.94
N VAL A 196 4.40 -1.53 -11.74
CA VAL A 196 4.24 -2.59 -12.75
C VAL A 196 3.41 -2.10 -13.94
N SER A 197 2.38 -1.29 -13.73
CA SER A 197 1.63 -0.64 -14.83
C SER A 197 2.55 0.24 -15.69
N VAL A 198 3.33 1.12 -15.07
CA VAL A 198 4.27 2.01 -15.77
C VAL A 198 5.31 1.20 -16.53
N ASN A 199 5.85 0.12 -15.94
CA ASN A 199 6.79 -0.76 -16.62
C ASN A 199 6.16 -1.41 -17.87
N ALA A 200 4.91 -1.88 -17.77
CA ALA A 200 4.19 -2.46 -18.90
C ALA A 200 3.93 -1.42 -20.02
N GLU A 201 3.61 -0.18 -19.65
CA GLU A 201 3.47 0.93 -20.61
C GLU A 201 4.81 1.28 -21.28
N MET A 202 5.91 1.30 -20.52
CA MET A 202 7.25 1.54 -21.06
C MET A 202 7.61 0.49 -22.13
N GLU A 203 7.42 -0.80 -21.82
CA GLU A 203 7.66 -1.89 -22.76
C GLU A 203 6.82 -1.73 -24.04
N HIS A 204 5.57 -1.31 -23.91
CA HIS A 204 4.70 -1.05 -25.05
C HIS A 204 5.24 0.09 -25.92
N VAL A 205 5.58 1.24 -25.31
CA VAL A 205 6.13 2.40 -26.03
C VAL A 205 7.45 2.05 -26.71
N GLU A 206 8.32 1.26 -26.08
CA GLU A 206 9.55 0.78 -26.72
C GLU A 206 9.27 -0.03 -27.99
N ILE A 207 8.28 -0.92 -27.95
CA ILE A 207 7.85 -1.69 -29.12
C ILE A 207 7.34 -0.75 -30.22
N GLU A 208 6.55 0.28 -29.87
CA GLU A 208 6.07 1.26 -30.82
C GLU A 208 7.19 2.08 -31.47
N ILE A 209 8.19 2.51 -30.68
CA ILE A 209 9.38 3.22 -31.17
C ILE A 209 10.13 2.34 -32.15
N ARG A 210 10.39 1.07 -31.81
CA ARG A 210 11.07 0.12 -32.70
C ARG A 210 10.31 -0.06 -34.01
N ARG A 211 8.98 -0.18 -33.95
CA ARG A 211 8.10 -0.30 -35.13
C ARG A 211 8.12 0.97 -35.99
N ALA A 212 8.04 2.15 -35.38
CA ALA A 212 8.07 3.43 -36.09
C ALA A 212 9.41 3.67 -36.78
N ARG A 213 10.53 3.39 -36.10
CA ARG A 213 11.88 3.45 -36.70
C ARG A 213 12.01 2.50 -37.88
N LYS A 214 11.51 1.27 -37.76
CA LYS A 214 11.50 0.29 -38.87
C LYS A 214 10.68 0.77 -40.06
N ARG A 215 9.49 1.36 -39.83
CA ARG A 215 8.65 1.93 -40.88
C ARG A 215 9.35 3.10 -41.59
N ARG A 216 9.97 4.01 -40.83
CA ARG A 216 10.75 5.13 -41.38
C ARG A 216 11.90 4.63 -42.27
N ALA A 217 12.67 3.66 -41.80
CA ALA A 217 13.78 3.10 -42.58
C ALA A 217 13.31 2.45 -43.89
N LYS A 218 12.21 1.68 -43.84
CA LYS A 218 11.62 1.07 -45.05
C LYS A 218 11.12 2.13 -46.04
N ALA A 219 10.46 3.18 -45.55
CA ALA A 219 9.98 4.27 -46.40
C ALA A 219 11.14 5.05 -47.05
N ALA A 220 12.22 5.29 -46.31
CA ALA A 220 13.42 5.94 -46.85
C ALA A 220 14.10 5.08 -47.93
N ALA A 221 14.23 3.76 -47.71
CA ALA A 221 14.79 2.85 -48.70
C ALA A 221 13.93 2.80 -49.99
N ALA A 222 12.60 2.73 -49.86
CA ALA A 222 11.71 2.73 -51.02
C ALA A 222 11.69 4.08 -51.77
N ALA A 223 11.91 5.20 -51.08
CA ALA A 223 12.07 6.50 -51.73
C ALA A 223 13.38 6.56 -52.52
N ALA A 224 14.49 6.09 -51.94
CA ALA A 224 15.79 6.04 -52.62
C ALA A 224 15.77 5.12 -53.85
N GLU A 225 15.09 3.97 -53.77
CA GLU A 225 14.92 3.06 -54.92
C GLU A 225 14.13 3.71 -56.07
N LYS A 226 13.06 4.45 -55.74
CA LYS A 226 12.28 5.20 -56.74
C LYS A 226 13.08 6.34 -57.36
N GLU A 227 13.90 7.04 -56.58
CA GLU A 227 14.78 8.10 -57.10
C GLU A 227 15.85 7.52 -58.04
N ALA A 228 16.48 6.40 -57.67
CA ALA A 228 17.46 5.73 -58.53
C ALA A 228 16.87 5.28 -59.87
N LEU A 229 15.69 4.64 -59.86
CA LEU A 229 14.98 4.25 -61.08
C LEU A 229 14.55 5.45 -61.94
N GLY A 230 14.21 6.57 -61.29
CA GLY A 230 13.91 7.82 -61.98
C GLY A 230 15.12 8.45 -62.66
N MET A 231 16.30 8.39 -62.04
CA MET A 231 17.55 8.89 -62.60
C MET A 231 18.03 8.04 -63.79
N GLU A 232 17.97 6.71 -63.70
CA GLU A 232 18.31 5.81 -64.82
C GLU A 232 17.41 6.03 -66.04
N ALA A 233 16.11 6.33 -65.82
CA ALA A 233 15.18 6.63 -66.91
C ALA A 233 15.42 8.00 -67.58
N VAL A 234 16.08 8.94 -66.88
CA VAL A 234 16.46 10.25 -67.43
C VAL A 234 17.79 10.17 -68.18
N GLU A 235 18.74 9.35 -67.73
CA GLU A 235 20.01 9.13 -68.44
C GLU A 235 19.86 8.30 -69.73
N ALA A 236 18.78 7.52 -69.87
CA ALA A 236 18.48 6.72 -71.06
C ALA A 236 17.75 7.46 -72.19
N ARG A 237 17.54 8.79 -72.08
CA ARG A 237 16.90 9.65 -73.09
C ARG A 237 17.90 10.63 -73.72
#